data_AF-A0A382ATZ1-F1
#
_entry.id   AF-A0A382ATZ1-F1
#
_cell.length_a   1.000
_cell.length_b   1.000
_cell.length_c   1.000
_cell.angle_alpha   90.00
_cell.angle_beta   90.00
_cell.angle_gamma   90.00
#
_symmetry.space_group_name_H-M   'P 1'
#
loop_
_entity.id
_entity.type
_entity.pdbx_description
1 polymer ?
#
loop_
_entity_poly.entity_id
_entity_poly.type
_entity_poly.pdbx_seq_one_letter_code
_entity_poly.pdbx_strand_id
1 'polypeptide(L)' 'SRRKTILIHEELLKNGVPLERLKALHAPVGLDIGAKTPEEIALSIVSEIVAFREGRTGKSMTMEARYLKRIADKLGVPA' A
#
# COMPACT_ATOMS: atom_id res chain seq x y z
N SER A 1 14.89 -1.70 1.41
CA SER A 1 15.14 -2.96 2.15
C SER A 1 14.67 -2.81 3.59
N ARG A 2 13.89 -3.77 4.11
CA ARG A 2 13.34 -3.74 5.48
C ARG A 2 14.42 -3.54 6.55
N ARG A 3 15.58 -4.20 6.40
CA ARG A 3 16.71 -4.06 7.33
C ARG A 3 17.19 -2.61 7.47
N LYS A 4 17.33 -1.88 6.36
CA LYS A 4 17.75 -0.47 6.38
C LYS A 4 16.70 0.41 7.04
N THR A 5 15.41 0.15 6.77
CA THR A 5 14.32 0.90 7.39
C THR A 5 14.33 0.76 8.91
N ILE A 6 14.56 -0.44 9.45
CA ILE A 6 14.65 -0.67 10.90
C ILE A 6 15.78 0.17 11.51
N LEU A 7 16.99 0.11 10.93
CA LEU A 7 18.14 0.87 11.42
C LEU A 7 17.88 2.39 11.45
N ILE A 8 17.20 2.91 10.43
CA ILE A 8 16.82 4.33 10.38
C ILE A 8 15.84 4.67 11.50
N HIS A 9 14.83 3.83 11.75
CA HIS A 9 13.88 4.07 12.84
C HIS A 9 14.53 4.02 14.22
N GLU A 10 15.42 3.05 14.45
CA GLU A 10 16.20 2.96 15.68
C GLU A 10 17.04 4.22 15.91
N GLU A 11 17.72 4.72 14.88
CA GLU A 11 18.53 5.92 14.96
C GLU A 11 17.67 7.16 15.25
N LEU A 12 16.52 7.30 14.59
CA LEU A 12 15.61 8.42 14.84
C LEU A 12 15.07 8.41 16.28
N LEU A 13 14.70 7.23 16.80
CA LEU A 13 14.27 7.07 18.19
C LEU A 13 15.38 7.43 19.18
N LYS A 14 16.61 6.96 18.94
CA LYS A 14 17.78 7.32 19.76
C LYS A 14 18.05 8.82 19.79
N ASN A 15 17.80 9.51 18.69
CA ASN A 15 17.93 10.97 18.58
C ASN A 15 16.70 11.74 19.12
N GLY A 16 15.78 11.07 19.81
CA GLY A 16 14.65 11.72 20.50
C GLY A 16 13.47 12.06 19.60
N VAL A 17 13.38 11.50 18.39
CA VAL A 17 12.18 11.67 17.55
C VAL A 17 11.02 10.88 18.18
N PRO A 18 9.87 11.53 18.48
CA PRO A 18 8.73 10.84 19.08
C PRO A 18 8.17 9.75 18.17
N LEU A 19 7.67 8.66 18.77
CA LEU A 19 7.09 7.52 18.06
C LEU A 19 5.92 7.94 17.16
N GLU A 20 5.14 8.92 17.59
CA GLU A 20 3.99 9.49 16.90
C GLU A 20 4.41 10.11 15.56
N ARG A 21 5.59 10.75 15.51
CA ARG A 21 6.12 11.32 14.27
C ARG A 21 6.61 10.25 13.31
N LEU A 22 7.11 9.12 13.83
CA LEU A 22 7.54 8.01 12.98
C LEU A 22 6.36 7.32 12.29
N LYS A 23 5.15 7.36 12.86
CA LYS A 23 3.94 6.84 12.20
C LYS A 23 3.59 7.55 10.90
N ALA A 24 4.06 8.78 10.71
CA ALA A 24 3.88 9.52 9.46
C ALA A 24 4.93 9.17 8.38
N LEU A 25 5.96 8.39 8.72
CA LEU A 25 7.01 8.01 7.78
C LEU A 25 6.59 6.80 6.94
N HIS A 26 6.57 6.97 5.62
CA HIS A 26 6.34 5.89 4.68
C HIS A 26 7.68 5.24 4.29
N ALA A 27 8.03 4.16 4.99
CA ALA A 27 9.26 3.44 4.72
C ALA A 27 9.09 1.93 4.97
N PRO A 28 9.54 1.05 4.06
CA PRO A 28 10.01 1.35 2.70
C PRO A 28 8.98 2.11 1.86
N VAL A 29 9.45 2.97 0.96
CA VAL A 29 8.60 3.74 0.05
C VAL A 29 8.11 2.87 -1.11
N GLY A 30 6.91 3.13 -1.58
CA GLY A 30 6.25 2.48 -2.71
C GLY A 30 5.24 1.40 -2.30
N LEU A 31 4.26 1.16 -3.18
CA LEU A 31 3.33 0.04 -3.02
C LEU A 31 4.05 -1.30 -3.16
N ASP A 32 3.58 -2.32 -2.42
CA ASP A 32 4.16 -3.67 -2.46
C ASP A 32 3.73 -4.42 -3.73
N ILE A 33 4.40 -4.10 -4.84
CA ILE A 33 4.19 -4.74 -6.14
C ILE A 33 5.29 -5.78 -6.48
N GLY A 34 6.18 -6.07 -5.52
CA GLY A 34 7.31 -6.98 -5.76
C GLY A 34 8.40 -6.42 -6.68
N ALA A 35 8.54 -5.09 -6.76
CA ALA A 35 9.49 -4.39 -7.63
C ALA A 35 10.95 -4.83 -7.43
N LYS A 36 11.66 -5.06 -8.54
CA LYS A 36 13.07 -5.48 -8.61
C LYS A 36 13.90 -4.55 -9.47
N THR A 37 13.36 -4.04 -10.57
CA THR A 37 14.09 -3.11 -11.46
C THR A 37 13.89 -1.65 -11.03
N PRO A 38 14.79 -0.74 -11.44
CA PRO A 38 14.60 0.69 -11.19
C PRO A 38 13.25 1.24 -11.68
N GLU A 39 12.76 0.76 -12.82
CA GLU A 39 11.48 1.17 -13.42
C GLU A 39 10.30 0.68 -12.57
N GLU A 40 10.35 -0.57 -12.10
CA GLU A 40 9.32 -1.11 -11.20
C GLU A 40 9.33 -0.38 -9.85
N ILE A 41 10.50 0.00 -9.33
CA ILE A 41 10.63 0.79 -8.10
C ILE A 41 10.06 2.19 -8.30
N ALA A 42 10.35 2.84 -9.43
CA ALA A 42 9.78 4.14 -9.75
C ALA A 42 8.24 4.07 -9.85
N LEU A 43 7.72 3.03 -10.51
CA LEU A 43 6.29 2.78 -10.61
C LEU A 43 5.64 2.57 -9.24
N SER A 44 6.26 1.81 -8.35
CA SER A 44 5.73 1.55 -7.01
C SER A 44 5.63 2.83 -6.18
N ILE A 45 6.63 3.71 -6.28
CA ILE A 45 6.69 5.01 -5.59
C ILE A 45 5.62 5.96 -6.14
N VAL A 46 5.56 6.14 -7.46
CA VAL A 46 4.56 7.02 -8.09
C VAL A 46 3.13 6.55 -7.78
N SER A 47 2.91 5.24 -7.80
CA SER A 47 1.61 4.65 -7.45
C SER A 47 1.22 4.93 -6.00
N GLU A 48 2.16 4.85 -5.05
CA GLU A 48 1.92 5.22 -3.65
C GLU A 48 1.56 6.70 -3.51
N ILE A 49 2.29 7.59 -4.18
CA ILE A 49 2.03 9.05 -4.14
C ILE A 49 0.61 9.36 -4.63
N VAL A 50 0.21 8.78 -5.77
CA VAL A 50 -1.15 8.97 -6.31
C VAL A 50 -2.18 8.37 -5.36
N ALA A 51 -1.98 7.15 -4.86
CA ALA A 51 -2.91 6.52 -3.94
C ALA A 51 -3.11 7.36 -2.67
N PHE A 52 -2.02 7.87 -2.07
CA PHE A 52 -2.08 8.75 -0.92
C PHE A 52 -2.86 10.04 -1.22
N ARG A 53 -2.57 10.70 -2.35
CA ARG A 53 -3.25 11.94 -2.76
C ARG A 53 -4.76 11.76 -2.93
N GLU A 54 -5.16 10.62 -3.48
CA GLU A 54 -6.56 10.29 -3.75
C GLU A 54 -7.27 9.58 -2.58
N GLY A 55 -6.60 9.42 -1.41
CA GLY A 55 -7.17 8.73 -0.25
C GLY A 55 -7.44 7.24 -0.50
N ARG A 56 -6.68 6.60 -1.39
CA ARG A 56 -6.79 5.18 -1.76
C ARG A 56 -5.69 4.37 -1.10
N THR A 57 -5.93 3.06 -0.95
CA THR A 57 -4.99 2.15 -0.28
C THR A 57 -4.01 1.47 -1.22
N GLY A 58 -4.12 1.66 -2.54
CA GLY A 58 -3.35 0.92 -3.54
C GLY A 58 -3.63 -0.60 -3.58
N LYS A 59 -4.69 -1.07 -2.92
CA LYS A 59 -5.11 -2.48 -2.95
C LYS A 59 -5.92 -2.75 -4.21
N SER A 60 -5.93 -4.00 -4.65
CA SER A 60 -6.74 -4.43 -5.79
C SER A 60 -8.21 -4.11 -5.57
N MET A 61 -8.84 -3.53 -6.59
CA MET A 61 -10.28 -3.28 -6.60
C MET A 61 -10.98 -4.55 -7.06
N THR A 62 -11.84 -5.11 -6.21
CA THR A 62 -12.67 -6.26 -6.56
C THR A 62 -14.14 -5.90 -6.40
N MET A 63 -14.98 -6.54 -7.21
CA MET A 63 -16.42 -6.41 -7.06
C MET A 63 -16.83 -7.03 -5.72
N GLU A 64 -17.59 -6.29 -4.91
CA GLU A 64 -18.07 -6.86 -3.65
C GLU A 64 -19.01 -8.03 -3.92
N ALA A 65 -18.90 -9.08 -3.10
CA ALA A 65 -19.66 -10.31 -3.26
C ALA A 65 -21.18 -10.08 -3.35
N ARG A 66 -21.71 -9.03 -2.69
CA ARG A 66 -23.12 -8.64 -2.77
C ARG A 66 -23.57 -8.28 -4.19
N TYR A 67 -22.71 -7.65 -4.98
CA TYR A 67 -23.04 -7.28 -6.35
C TYR A 67 -22.97 -8.51 -7.26
N LEU A 68 -21.98 -9.37 -7.05
CA LEU A 68 -21.86 -10.64 -7.77
C LEU A 68 -23.09 -11.52 -7.54
N LYS A 69 -23.56 -11.64 -6.30
CA LYS A 69 -24.79 -12.36 -5.95
C LYS A 69 -26.01 -11.80 -6.68
N ARG A 70 -26.21 -10.47 -6.65
CA ARG A 70 -27.32 -9.82 -7.37
C ARG A 70 -27.29 -10.08 -8.87
N ILE A 71 -26.10 -10.13 -9.48
CA ILE A 71 -25.93 -10.42 -10.89
C ILE A 71 -26.29 -11.89 -11.17
N ALA A 72 -25.80 -12.82 -10.35
CA ALA A 72 -26.12 -14.25 -10.47
C ALA A 72 -27.63 -14.51 -10.35
N ASP A 73 -28.27 -13.93 -9.34
CA ASP A 73 -29.73 -14.02 -9.12
C ASP A 73 -30.50 -13.45 -10.33
N LYS A 74 -30.09 -12.28 -10.84
CA LYS A 74 -30.72 -11.65 -12.02
C LYS A 74 -30.61 -12.50 -13.28
N LEU A 75 -29.51 -13.22 -13.45
CA LEU A 75 -29.22 -14.03 -14.63
C LEU A 75 -29.68 -15.48 -14.48
N GLY A 76 -30.21 -15.88 -13.32
CA GLY A 76 -30.58 -17.27 -13.04
C GLY A 76 -29.38 -18.23 -13.02
N VAL A 77 -28.18 -17.71 -12.77
CA VAL A 77 -26.95 -18.52 -12.68
C VAL A 77 -26.81 -19.02 -11.24
N PRO A 78 -26.60 -20.32 -10.99
CA PRO A 78 -26.34 -20.82 -9.65
C PRO A 78 -25.05 -20.20 -9.10
N ALA A 79 -25.12 -19.70 -7.87
CA ALA A 79 -24.01 -19.09 -7.14
C ALA A 79 -22.96 -20.11 -6.70
#